data_AF-A0A535NYC2-F1
#
_entry.id   AF-A0A535NYC2-F1
#
_cell.length_a   1.000
_cell.length_b   1.000
_cell.length_c   1.000
_cell.angle_alpha   90.00
_cell.angle_beta   90.00
_cell.angle_gamma   90.00
#
_symmetry.space_group_name_H-M   'P 1'
#
loop_
_entity.id
_entity.type
_entity.pdbx_description
1 polymer ?
#
loop_
_entity_poly.entity_id
_entity_poly.type
_entity_poly.pdbx_seq_one_letter_code
_entity_poly.pdbx_strand_id
1 'polypeptide(L)'
;MAFIDPDSDRGPGRDAVELYTRTYGTLLRSSGETKLKVLEQSHIGMQSSLHPKAGSAEPDTGALIYALRRLPPSITAVRRIVLGQSADVFKRMLDVDVEKWEMQSAPGRRRRYYFDGKETLAVYIASPSDIDDVIPQLVALQIEWNKLHALLNAEDLSRAPDVTDQFQVLQHLGISEDDALRLVEIWGDLLEPLRRIQTEEKDFRVRMLGGTQIGYIKATRRWWEPIESLMQREGVHDRPVYFVSSNTHSLVNLLSGSARRHQGEIVEYIERSNNLELVPELRKLRQGQSRG
;
A
#
# COMPACT_ATOMS: atom_id res chain seq x y z
N MET A 1 -6.19 46.37 18.06
CA MET A 1 -5.60 45.77 16.85
C MET A 1 -4.91 44.50 17.29
N ALA A 2 -5.56 43.35 17.09
CA ALA A 2 -4.97 42.06 17.41
C ALA A 2 -3.86 41.76 16.40
N PHE A 3 -2.67 41.43 16.89
CA PHE A 3 -1.60 40.88 16.08
C PHE A 3 -2.08 39.53 15.55
N ILE A 4 -2.35 39.47 14.25
CA ILE A 4 -2.53 38.22 13.52
C ILE A 4 -1.11 37.76 13.21
N ASP A 5 -0.71 36.66 13.86
CA ASP A 5 0.52 35.95 13.56
C ASP A 5 0.45 35.41 12.11
N PRO A 6 1.30 35.88 11.19
CA PRO A 6 1.25 35.47 9.79
C PRO A 6 1.74 34.03 9.55
N ASP A 7 2.17 33.30 10.59
CA ASP A 7 2.63 31.91 10.47
C ASP A 7 1.55 30.84 10.77
N SER A 8 0.29 31.21 11.02
CA SER A 8 -0.78 30.23 11.30
C SER A 8 -1.24 29.39 10.08
N ASP A 9 -0.66 29.61 8.90
CA ASP A 9 -1.05 28.96 7.64
C ASP A 9 0.08 28.11 7.00
N ARG A 10 1.18 27.87 7.72
CA ARG A 10 2.09 26.77 7.39
C ARG A 10 1.50 25.47 7.92
N GLY A 11 0.64 24.86 7.10
CA GLY A 11 -0.05 23.63 7.47
C GLY A 11 0.92 22.55 8.01
N PRO A 12 0.51 21.77 9.03
CA PRO A 12 1.34 20.77 9.72
C PRO A 12 1.86 19.61 8.84
N GLY A 13 1.55 19.60 7.54
CA GLY A 13 1.74 18.44 6.67
C GLY A 13 3.19 18.04 6.42
N ARG A 14 4.08 18.97 6.06
CA ARG A 14 5.43 18.57 5.60
C ARG A 14 6.34 18.15 6.75
N ASP A 15 6.45 18.97 7.79
CA ASP A 15 7.35 18.71 8.91
C ASP A 15 6.93 17.45 9.69
N ALA A 16 5.62 17.22 9.83
CA ALA A 16 5.11 16.01 10.49
C ALA A 16 5.35 14.75 9.65
N VAL A 17 5.24 14.83 8.31
CA VAL A 17 5.59 13.74 7.39
C VAL A 17 7.09 13.45 7.43
N GLU A 18 7.94 14.48 7.42
CA GLU A 18 9.39 14.33 7.54
C GLU A 18 9.79 13.72 8.89
N LEU A 19 9.14 14.15 9.98
CA LEU A 19 9.33 13.57 11.31
C LEU A 19 8.93 12.09 11.32
N TYR A 20 7.75 11.74 10.82
CA TYR A 20 7.28 10.36 10.76
C TYR A 20 8.25 9.48 9.95
N THR A 21 8.71 10.00 8.80
CA THR A 21 9.70 9.34 7.92
C THR A 21 11.02 9.08 8.63
N ARG A 22 11.50 10.06 9.37
CA ARG A 22 12.70 9.92 10.18
C ARG A 22 12.51 8.93 11.32
N THR A 23 11.33 8.90 11.94
CA THR A 23 11.00 8.00 13.06
C THR A 23 11.05 6.55 12.63
N TYR A 24 10.28 6.14 11.61
CA TYR A 24 10.33 4.75 11.16
C TYR A 24 11.68 4.40 10.52
N GLY A 25 12.30 5.33 9.78
CA GLY A 25 13.63 5.12 9.21
C GLY A 25 14.70 4.87 10.29
N THR A 26 14.55 5.48 11.47
CA THR A 26 15.46 5.27 12.61
C THR A 26 15.19 3.95 13.31
N LEU A 27 13.91 3.61 13.54
CA LEU A 27 13.51 2.34 14.15
C LEU A 27 13.98 1.14 13.33
N LEU A 28 13.83 1.20 12.00
CA LEU A 28 14.22 0.13 11.09
C LEU A 28 15.74 -0.02 10.92
N ARG A 29 16.56 0.93 11.40
CA ARG A 29 18.02 0.73 11.48
C ARG A 29 18.44 -0.17 12.64
N SER A 30 17.56 -0.39 13.62
CA SER A 30 17.84 -1.35 14.69
C SER A 30 17.85 -2.78 14.12
N SER A 31 18.72 -3.63 14.65
CA SER A 31 18.87 -5.03 14.19
C SER A 31 17.76 -5.96 14.69
N GLY A 32 17.00 -5.48 15.68
CA GLY A 32 15.96 -6.20 16.37
C GLY A 32 14.59 -6.09 15.70
N GLU A 33 13.69 -6.93 16.19
CA GLU A 33 12.29 -6.87 15.83
C GLU A 33 11.58 -5.79 16.66
N THR A 34 10.84 -4.90 16.00
CA THR A 34 10.19 -3.75 16.62
C THR A 34 8.68 -3.85 16.45
N LYS A 35 7.93 -3.64 17.53
CA LYS A 35 6.47 -3.54 17.47
C LYS A 35 6.06 -2.27 16.73
N LEU A 36 5.14 -2.37 15.77
CA LEU A 36 4.63 -1.19 15.05
C LEU A 36 3.83 -0.24 15.94
N LYS A 37 3.37 -0.70 17.10
CA LYS A 37 2.69 0.14 18.10
C LYS A 37 3.45 1.43 18.43
N VAL A 38 4.79 1.39 18.40
CA VAL A 38 5.62 2.59 18.68
C VAL A 38 5.47 3.70 17.63
N LEU A 39 4.95 3.38 16.44
CA LEU A 39 4.74 4.32 15.34
C LEU A 39 3.34 4.92 15.32
N GLU A 40 2.37 4.37 16.05
CA GLU A 40 0.96 4.81 15.99
C GLU A 40 0.82 6.29 16.34
N GLN A 41 1.44 6.75 17.43
CA GLN A 41 1.34 8.16 17.84
C GLN A 41 1.98 9.11 16.83
N SER A 42 3.12 8.73 16.26
CA SER A 42 3.76 9.53 15.22
C SER A 42 2.95 9.51 13.91
N HIS A 43 2.24 8.41 13.60
CA HIS A 43 1.35 8.30 12.46
C HIS A 43 0.10 9.18 12.63
N ILE A 44 -0.50 9.16 13.82
CA ILE A 44 -1.63 10.04 14.18
C ILE A 44 -1.21 11.51 14.07
N GLY A 45 -0.05 11.85 14.65
CA GLY A 45 0.51 13.21 14.61
C GLY A 45 0.90 13.68 13.20
N MET A 46 1.15 12.75 12.27
CA MET A 46 1.40 13.07 10.85
C MET A 46 0.16 13.65 10.16
N GLN A 47 -1.05 13.35 10.66
CA GLN A 47 -2.33 13.81 10.09
C GLN A 47 -2.43 13.49 8.58
N SER A 48 -2.24 12.22 8.22
CA SER A 48 -2.31 11.77 6.82
C SER A 48 -3.66 12.11 6.19
N SER A 49 -3.65 12.65 4.97
CA SER A 49 -4.86 12.77 4.15
C SER A 49 -5.47 11.43 3.75
N LEU A 50 -4.68 10.35 3.79
CA LEU A 50 -5.13 8.98 3.51
C LEU A 50 -5.65 8.26 4.75
N HIS A 51 -5.54 8.88 5.93
CA HIS A 51 -5.99 8.31 7.19
C HIS A 51 -6.48 9.42 8.16
N PRO A 52 -7.46 10.24 7.72
CA PRO A 52 -7.91 11.40 8.48
C PRO A 52 -8.47 11.07 9.86
N LYS A 53 -9.05 9.88 10.06
CA LYS A 53 -9.59 9.46 11.36
C LYS A 53 -8.60 8.66 12.21
N ALA A 54 -7.30 8.64 11.90
CA ALA A 54 -6.30 7.85 12.65
C ALA A 54 -6.36 8.05 14.18
N GLY A 55 -6.53 9.30 14.64
CA GLY A 55 -6.64 9.62 16.07
C GLY A 55 -8.05 9.58 16.65
N SER A 56 -9.08 9.28 15.85
CA SER A 56 -10.46 9.15 16.29
C SER A 56 -10.74 7.75 16.86
N ALA A 57 -11.76 7.62 17.71
CA ALA A 57 -12.31 6.32 18.10
C ALA A 57 -13.12 5.66 16.98
N GLU A 58 -13.65 6.46 16.05
CA GLU A 58 -14.38 5.94 14.89
C GLU A 58 -13.44 5.29 13.87
N PRO A 59 -13.87 4.18 13.24
CA PRO A 59 -13.14 3.60 12.11
C PRO A 59 -13.04 4.55 10.92
N ASP A 60 -11.88 4.52 10.27
CA ASP A 60 -11.59 5.05 8.96
C ASP A 60 -11.67 3.93 7.92
N THR A 61 -12.86 3.63 7.45
CA THR A 61 -13.08 2.55 6.48
C THR A 61 -12.31 2.79 5.17
N GLY A 62 -12.14 4.06 4.78
CA GLY A 62 -11.34 4.45 3.62
C GLY A 62 -9.87 4.07 3.78
N ALA A 63 -9.26 4.39 4.93
CA ALA A 63 -7.88 4.01 5.23
C ALA A 63 -7.69 2.49 5.35
N LEU A 64 -8.66 1.79 5.97
CA LEU A 64 -8.67 0.33 6.05
C LEU A 64 -8.67 -0.32 4.66
N ILE A 65 -9.62 0.06 3.80
CA ILE A 65 -9.74 -0.44 2.42
C ILE A 65 -8.47 -0.12 1.63
N TYR A 66 -7.92 1.10 1.79
CA TYR A 66 -6.69 1.50 1.12
C TYR A 66 -5.49 0.63 1.52
N ALA A 67 -5.34 0.35 2.82
CA ALA A 67 -4.28 -0.50 3.34
C ALA A 67 -4.45 -1.96 2.86
N LEU A 68 -5.66 -2.51 2.93
CA LEU A 68 -5.95 -3.87 2.44
C LEU A 68 -5.65 -4.03 0.95
N ARG A 69 -5.93 -3.00 0.12
CA ARG A 69 -5.59 -3.03 -1.31
C ARG A 69 -4.08 -2.93 -1.58
N ARG A 70 -3.28 -2.45 -0.63
CA ARG A 70 -1.81 -2.30 -0.76
C ARG A 70 -1.00 -3.40 -0.06
N LEU A 71 -1.67 -4.31 0.62
CA LEU A 71 -1.08 -5.44 1.33
C LEU A 71 -1.61 -6.76 0.75
N PRO A 72 -0.88 -7.88 0.89
CA PRO A 72 -1.35 -9.16 0.36
C PRO A 72 -2.50 -9.72 1.22
N PRO A 73 -3.38 -10.57 0.69
CA PRO A 73 -4.52 -11.11 1.43
C PRO A 73 -4.14 -11.82 2.75
N SER A 74 -2.97 -12.46 2.82
CA SER A 74 -2.46 -13.09 4.05
C SER A 74 -2.23 -12.11 5.20
N ILE A 75 -2.24 -10.79 4.97
CA ILE A 75 -1.91 -9.79 6.00
C ILE A 75 -2.81 -9.88 7.24
N THR A 76 -4.06 -10.35 7.07
CA THR A 76 -4.99 -10.60 8.17
C THR A 76 -4.42 -11.65 9.15
N ALA A 77 -3.65 -12.61 8.65
CA ALA A 77 -2.98 -13.66 9.44
C ALA A 77 -1.58 -13.30 9.95
N VAL A 78 -0.93 -12.34 9.32
CA VAL A 78 0.46 -12.02 9.59
C VAL A 78 0.62 -11.28 10.92
N ARG A 79 1.60 -11.67 11.73
CA ARG A 79 2.03 -10.91 12.92
C ARG A 79 3.46 -10.40 12.77
N ARG A 80 4.29 -11.14 12.04
CA ARG A 80 5.71 -10.80 11.85
C ARG A 80 5.98 -10.45 10.40
N ILE A 81 6.62 -9.30 10.19
CA ILE A 81 7.02 -8.81 8.88
C ILE A 81 8.54 -8.69 8.85
N VAL A 82 9.16 -9.33 7.88
CA VAL A 82 10.59 -9.24 7.63
C VAL A 82 10.84 -8.57 6.29
N LEU A 83 11.51 -7.43 6.32
CA LEU A 83 11.81 -6.62 5.14
C LEU A 83 13.23 -6.95 4.67
N GLY A 84 13.46 -7.16 3.39
CA GLY A 84 14.80 -7.49 2.89
C GLY A 84 14.98 -7.12 1.42
N GLN A 85 16.23 -6.90 1.02
CA GLN A 85 16.56 -6.45 -0.35
C GLN A 85 16.87 -7.61 -1.31
N SER A 86 17.16 -8.81 -0.79
CA SER A 86 17.45 -9.99 -1.62
C SER A 86 17.26 -11.30 -0.86
N ALA A 87 17.08 -12.40 -1.61
CA ALA A 87 17.01 -13.77 -1.07
C ALA A 87 18.23 -14.10 -0.19
N ASP A 88 19.43 -13.70 -0.60
CA ASP A 88 20.68 -13.91 0.15
C ASP A 88 20.67 -13.23 1.52
N VAL A 89 19.96 -12.11 1.68
CA VAL A 89 19.85 -11.44 2.97
C VAL A 89 18.89 -12.18 3.88
N PHE A 90 17.75 -12.65 3.36
CA PHE A 90 16.83 -13.51 4.11
C PHE A 90 17.53 -14.80 4.57
N LYS A 91 18.21 -15.50 3.65
CA LYS A 91 18.93 -16.74 3.95
C LYS A 91 20.01 -16.54 5.00
N ARG A 92 20.83 -15.48 4.89
CA ARG A 92 21.90 -15.23 5.88
C ARG A 92 21.39 -14.80 7.26
N MET A 93 20.31 -14.02 7.31
CA MET A 93 19.85 -13.39 8.56
C MET A 93 18.79 -14.22 9.30
N LEU A 94 18.08 -15.09 8.59
CA LEU A 94 17.02 -15.94 9.15
C LEU A 94 17.31 -17.44 9.03
N ASP A 95 18.32 -17.85 8.26
CA ASP A 95 18.53 -19.25 7.85
C ASP A 95 17.31 -19.86 7.14
N VAL A 96 16.59 -19.02 6.38
CA VAL A 96 15.39 -19.42 5.65
C VAL A 96 15.48 -19.01 4.18
N ASP A 97 15.09 -19.93 3.31
CA ASP A 97 14.87 -19.68 1.90
C ASP A 97 13.41 -19.25 1.67
N VAL A 98 13.17 -17.94 1.77
CA VAL A 98 11.82 -17.35 1.67
C VAL A 98 11.18 -17.55 0.29
N GLU A 99 11.96 -17.87 -0.75
CA GLU A 99 11.40 -18.10 -2.09
C GLU A 99 10.70 -19.46 -2.20
N LYS A 100 10.84 -20.33 -1.18
CA LYS A 100 10.06 -21.57 -1.03
C LYS A 100 8.71 -21.37 -0.34
N TRP A 101 8.48 -20.19 0.23
CA TRP A 101 7.18 -19.84 0.83
C TRP A 101 6.16 -19.47 -0.25
N GLU A 102 4.92 -19.26 0.15
CA GLU A 102 3.86 -18.91 -0.79
C GLU A 102 4.06 -17.48 -1.33
N MET A 103 4.33 -17.36 -2.64
CA MET A 103 4.43 -16.04 -3.28
C MET A 103 3.06 -15.38 -3.33
N GLN A 104 2.99 -14.13 -2.86
CA GLN A 104 1.78 -13.32 -2.90
C GLN A 104 2.07 -11.92 -3.48
N SER A 105 0.99 -11.24 -3.90
CA SER A 105 1.04 -9.87 -4.42
C SER A 105 -0.12 -9.05 -3.86
N ALA A 106 0.00 -7.72 -3.90
CA ALA A 106 -1.06 -6.80 -3.53
C ALA A 106 -1.72 -6.18 -4.79
N PRO A 107 -3.05 -5.99 -4.83
CA PRO A 107 -3.74 -5.44 -6.00
C PRO A 107 -3.27 -4.03 -6.40
N GLY A 108 -3.13 -3.13 -5.43
CA GLY A 108 -2.90 -1.70 -5.65
C GLY A 108 -1.43 -1.27 -5.73
N ARG A 109 -0.49 -2.16 -5.39
CA ARG A 109 0.96 -1.90 -5.50
C ARG A 109 1.69 -3.23 -5.68
N ARG A 110 2.24 -3.46 -6.88
CA ARG A 110 2.98 -4.68 -7.20
C ARG A 110 4.31 -4.75 -6.42
N ARG A 111 4.27 -5.37 -5.23
CA ARG A 111 5.42 -5.75 -4.41
C ARG A 111 5.47 -7.28 -4.30
N ARG A 112 6.68 -7.84 -4.18
CA ARG A 112 6.88 -9.29 -3.99
C ARG A 112 6.81 -9.62 -2.51
N TYR A 113 5.85 -10.46 -2.16
CA TYR A 113 5.66 -10.97 -0.81
C TYR A 113 5.83 -12.49 -0.82
N TYR A 114 6.27 -13.02 0.31
CA TYR A 114 6.34 -14.44 0.56
C TYR A 114 5.79 -14.73 1.95
N PHE A 115 4.74 -15.56 2.02
CA PHE A 115 4.05 -15.89 3.26
C PHE A 115 4.37 -17.31 3.70
N ASP A 116 4.77 -17.48 4.97
CA ASP A 116 5.17 -18.78 5.53
C ASP A 116 3.99 -19.76 5.78
N GLY A 117 2.77 -19.35 5.45
CA GLY A 117 1.55 -20.12 5.70
C GLY A 117 1.06 -20.05 7.15
N LYS A 118 1.73 -19.29 8.02
CA LYS A 118 1.46 -19.23 9.46
C LYS A 118 1.24 -17.80 9.94
N GLU A 119 2.32 -17.03 10.08
CA GLU A 119 2.27 -15.68 10.67
C GLU A 119 3.38 -14.73 10.18
N THR A 120 4.32 -15.21 9.35
CA THR A 120 5.46 -14.43 8.87
C THR A 120 5.30 -14.04 7.41
N LEU A 121 5.44 -12.75 7.13
CA LEU A 121 5.47 -12.19 5.78
C LEU A 121 6.86 -11.64 5.47
N ALA A 122 7.55 -12.22 4.49
CA ALA A 122 8.73 -11.63 3.90
C ALA A 122 8.34 -10.65 2.80
N VAL A 123 8.91 -9.44 2.85
CA VAL A 123 8.65 -8.36 1.90
C VAL A 123 9.96 -7.97 1.22
N TYR A 124 10.00 -8.08 -0.10
CA TYR A 124 11.13 -7.57 -0.87
C TYR A 124 11.03 -6.05 -1.02
N ILE A 125 12.09 -5.36 -0.62
CA ILE A 125 12.22 -3.89 -0.68
C ILE A 125 13.29 -3.56 -1.71
N ALA A 126 12.90 -2.93 -2.81
CA ALA A 126 13.81 -2.54 -3.89
C ALA A 126 14.31 -1.10 -3.75
N SER A 127 13.61 -0.26 -2.98
CA SER A 127 13.92 1.15 -2.80
C SER A 127 13.49 1.67 -1.41
N PRO A 128 13.97 2.85 -0.97
CA PRO A 128 13.44 3.51 0.22
C PRO A 128 11.92 3.79 0.13
N SER A 129 11.41 4.15 -1.05
CA SER A 129 9.99 4.45 -1.24
C SER A 129 9.07 3.22 -1.12
N ASP A 130 9.62 2.01 -1.11
CA ASP A 130 8.88 0.81 -0.73
C ASP A 130 8.64 0.78 0.79
N ILE A 131 9.61 1.23 1.60
CA ILE A 131 9.44 1.36 3.06
C ILE A 131 8.42 2.46 3.37
N ASP A 132 8.56 3.60 2.68
CA ASP A 132 7.66 4.75 2.79
C ASP A 132 6.22 4.39 2.38
N ASP A 133 6.03 3.27 1.67
CA ASP A 133 4.72 2.70 1.34
C ASP A 133 4.28 1.63 2.35
N VAL A 134 5.10 0.61 2.59
CA VAL A 134 4.78 -0.55 3.45
C VAL A 134 4.41 -0.10 4.87
N ILE A 135 5.27 0.71 5.48
CA ILE A 135 5.17 1.02 6.91
C ILE A 135 3.89 1.79 7.24
N PRO A 136 3.53 2.89 6.53
CA PRO A 136 2.27 3.56 6.80
C PRO A 136 1.05 2.66 6.57
N GLN A 137 1.05 1.76 5.58
CA GLN A 137 -0.07 0.84 5.37
C GLN A 137 -0.23 -0.17 6.51
N LEU A 138 0.88 -0.71 7.02
CA LEU A 138 0.83 -1.63 8.16
C LEU A 138 0.33 -0.93 9.43
N VAL A 139 0.80 0.30 9.68
CA VAL A 139 0.37 1.08 10.86
C VAL A 139 -1.11 1.48 10.73
N ALA A 140 -1.55 1.94 9.56
CA ALA A 140 -2.95 2.26 9.32
C ALA A 140 -3.86 1.03 9.51
N LEU A 141 -3.48 -0.11 8.91
CA LEU A 141 -4.21 -1.37 9.09
C LEU A 141 -4.28 -1.78 10.56
N GLN A 142 -3.18 -1.65 11.32
CA GLN A 142 -3.18 -1.99 12.74
C GLN A 142 -4.11 -1.10 13.57
N ILE A 143 -4.04 0.22 13.36
CA ILE A 143 -4.91 1.18 14.05
C ILE A 143 -6.38 0.83 13.78
N GLU A 144 -6.73 0.68 12.50
CA GLU A 144 -8.13 0.43 12.10
C GLU A 144 -8.61 -0.96 12.52
N TRP A 145 -7.76 -1.98 12.43
CA TRP A 145 -8.05 -3.31 12.97
C TRP A 145 -8.36 -3.24 14.46
N ASN A 146 -7.57 -2.50 15.24
CA ASN A 146 -7.74 -2.44 16.69
C ASN A 146 -8.97 -1.64 17.10
N LYS A 147 -9.37 -0.62 16.34
CA LYS A 147 -10.67 0.04 16.52
C LYS A 147 -11.82 -0.92 16.25
N LEU A 148 -11.76 -1.64 15.14
CA LEU A 148 -12.79 -2.63 14.80
C LEU A 148 -12.83 -3.76 15.83
N HIS A 149 -11.69 -4.24 16.32
CA HIS A 149 -11.62 -5.22 17.40
C HIS A 149 -12.35 -4.73 18.65
N ALA A 150 -12.07 -3.50 19.08
CA ALA A 150 -12.71 -2.92 20.26
C ALA A 150 -14.24 -2.81 20.10
N LEU A 151 -14.72 -2.40 18.92
CA LEU A 151 -16.15 -2.27 18.64
C LEU A 151 -16.84 -3.65 18.48
N LEU A 152 -16.20 -4.59 17.78
CA LEU A 152 -16.72 -5.95 17.57
C LEU A 152 -16.82 -6.76 18.86
N ASN A 153 -16.04 -6.44 19.89
CA ASN A 153 -16.17 -7.12 21.20
C ASN A 153 -17.55 -6.95 21.85
N ALA A 154 -18.33 -5.95 21.44
CA ALA A 154 -19.71 -5.75 21.88
C ALA A 154 -20.76 -6.50 21.01
N GLU A 155 -20.35 -7.04 19.87
CA GLU A 155 -21.23 -7.67 18.87
C GLU A 155 -21.24 -9.21 19.01
N ASP A 156 -22.38 -9.84 18.73
CA ASP A 156 -22.50 -11.30 18.70
C ASP A 156 -22.52 -11.79 17.25
N LEU A 157 -21.34 -12.04 16.68
CA LEU A 157 -21.20 -12.52 15.30
C LEU A 157 -21.86 -13.90 15.06
N SER A 158 -22.20 -14.66 16.11
CA SER A 158 -22.94 -15.92 15.94
C SER A 158 -24.39 -15.70 15.48
N ARG A 159 -24.92 -14.48 15.69
CA ARG A 159 -26.24 -14.05 15.23
C ARG A 159 -26.24 -13.39 13.86
N ALA A 160 -25.08 -13.33 13.19
CA ALA A 160 -24.94 -12.80 11.84
C ALA A 160 -24.48 -13.89 10.83
N PRO A 161 -25.24 -14.99 10.67
CA PRO A 161 -24.84 -16.09 9.79
C PRO A 161 -24.95 -15.72 8.30
N ASP A 162 -25.78 -14.74 7.95
CA ASP A 162 -25.99 -14.31 6.57
C ASP A 162 -25.35 -12.94 6.27
N VAL A 163 -25.24 -12.63 4.98
CA VAL A 163 -24.62 -11.38 4.51
C VAL A 163 -25.42 -10.15 4.95
N THR A 164 -26.75 -10.25 5.09
CA THR A 164 -27.59 -9.12 5.47
C THR A 164 -27.33 -8.71 6.92
N ASP A 165 -27.26 -9.69 7.82
CA ASP A 165 -26.94 -9.49 9.23
C ASP A 165 -25.50 -8.97 9.39
N GLN A 166 -24.56 -9.49 8.60
CA GLN A 166 -23.17 -9.00 8.58
C GLN A 166 -23.09 -7.52 8.16
N PHE A 167 -23.90 -7.10 7.18
CA PHE A 167 -23.98 -5.70 6.78
C PHE A 167 -24.57 -4.82 7.89
N GLN A 168 -25.55 -5.31 8.66
CA GLN A 168 -26.06 -4.60 9.83
C GLN A 168 -24.99 -4.42 10.91
N VAL A 169 -24.21 -5.46 11.20
CA VAL A 169 -23.07 -5.35 12.11
C VAL A 169 -22.11 -4.28 11.61
N LEU A 170 -21.69 -4.31 10.34
CA LEU A 170 -20.81 -3.31 9.76
C LEU A 170 -21.38 -1.87 9.88
N GLN A 171 -22.68 -1.68 9.67
CA GLN A 171 -23.34 -0.39 9.86
C GLN A 171 -23.26 0.10 11.32
N HIS A 172 -23.43 -0.78 12.31
CA HIS A 172 -23.24 -0.43 13.73
C HIS A 172 -21.80 -0.03 14.05
N LEU A 173 -20.81 -0.58 13.34
CA LEU A 173 -19.39 -0.19 13.45
C LEU A 173 -19.08 1.14 12.73
N GLY A 174 -20.07 1.77 12.08
CA GLY A 174 -19.89 3.00 11.32
C GLY A 174 -19.35 2.78 9.90
N ILE A 175 -19.43 1.56 9.37
CA ILE A 175 -19.04 1.23 8.00
C ILE A 175 -20.27 1.36 7.09
N SER A 176 -20.14 2.18 6.04
CA SER A 176 -21.20 2.40 5.06
C SER A 176 -21.47 1.14 4.23
N GLU A 177 -22.65 1.06 3.61
CA GLU A 177 -23.00 -0.04 2.69
C GLU A 177 -22.05 -0.12 1.48
N ASP A 178 -21.70 1.03 0.89
CA ASP A 178 -20.75 1.11 -0.22
C ASP A 178 -19.36 0.58 0.16
N ASP A 179 -18.90 0.89 1.37
CA ASP A 179 -17.62 0.38 1.85
C ASP A 179 -17.70 -1.09 2.27
N ALA A 180 -18.83 -1.55 2.80
CA ALA A 180 -19.07 -2.97 3.06
C ALA A 180 -18.97 -3.80 1.78
N LEU A 181 -19.56 -3.31 0.67
CA LEU A 181 -19.43 -3.94 -0.64
C LEU A 181 -17.96 -4.02 -1.10
N ARG A 182 -17.18 -2.95 -0.89
CA ARG A 182 -15.74 -2.95 -1.21
C ARG A 182 -14.95 -3.94 -0.34
N LEU A 183 -15.33 -4.14 0.91
CA LEU A 183 -14.72 -5.15 1.78
C LEU A 183 -15.05 -6.57 1.28
N VAL A 184 -16.28 -6.82 0.82
CA VAL A 184 -16.64 -8.09 0.17
C VAL A 184 -15.79 -8.33 -1.08
N GLU A 185 -15.56 -7.31 -1.93
CA GLU A 185 -14.69 -7.45 -3.10
C GLU A 185 -13.25 -7.84 -2.74
N ILE A 186 -12.75 -7.37 -1.60
CA ILE A 186 -11.38 -7.63 -1.14
C ILE A 186 -11.23 -9.00 -0.50
N TRP A 187 -12.16 -9.37 0.39
CA TRP A 187 -12.06 -10.59 1.18
C TRP A 187 -12.77 -11.80 0.57
N GLY A 188 -13.77 -11.58 -0.29
CA GLY A 188 -14.66 -12.62 -0.83
C GLY A 188 -15.73 -13.12 0.15
N ASP A 189 -15.46 -13.05 1.45
CA ASP A 189 -16.37 -13.32 2.57
C ASP A 189 -16.15 -12.26 3.67
N LEU A 190 -17.19 -11.94 4.45
CA LEU A 190 -17.08 -11.00 5.58
C LEU A 190 -16.92 -11.70 6.92
N LEU A 191 -17.52 -12.87 7.10
CA LEU A 191 -17.65 -13.50 8.41
C LEU A 191 -16.30 -13.92 8.98
N GLU A 192 -15.46 -14.57 8.16
CA GLU A 192 -14.16 -15.05 8.62
C GLU A 192 -13.19 -13.89 8.98
N PRO A 193 -13.02 -12.85 8.15
CA PRO A 193 -12.27 -11.66 8.56
C PRO A 193 -12.82 -10.99 9.82
N LEU A 194 -14.14 -10.82 9.96
CA LEU A 194 -14.75 -10.20 11.14
C LEU A 194 -14.50 -11.01 12.41
N ARG A 195 -14.64 -12.34 12.35
CA ARG A 195 -14.29 -13.21 13.47
C ARG A 195 -12.83 -13.09 13.86
N ARG A 196 -11.94 -12.98 12.88
CA ARG A 196 -10.51 -12.81 13.14
C ARG A 196 -10.21 -11.48 13.82
N ILE A 197 -10.84 -10.40 13.36
CA ILE A 197 -10.74 -9.08 13.99
C ILE A 197 -11.29 -9.14 15.41
N GLN A 198 -12.43 -9.78 15.64
CA GLN A 198 -13.02 -9.92 16.98
C GLN A 198 -12.15 -10.76 17.92
N THR A 199 -11.43 -11.77 17.39
CA THR A 199 -10.64 -12.68 18.22
C THR A 199 -9.41 -12.02 18.83
N GLU A 200 -8.74 -11.13 18.08
CA GLU A 200 -7.47 -10.56 18.53
C GLU A 200 -7.19 -9.15 17.99
N GLU A 201 -6.54 -8.35 18.84
CA GLU A 201 -5.86 -7.14 18.40
C GLU A 201 -4.72 -7.48 17.43
N LYS A 202 -4.48 -6.55 16.50
CA LYS A 202 -3.29 -6.55 15.66
C LYS A 202 -2.09 -5.96 16.40
N ASP A 203 -1.03 -6.75 16.54
CA ASP A 203 0.27 -6.35 17.08
C ASP A 203 1.37 -6.73 16.09
N PHE A 204 1.48 -5.97 14.99
CA PHE A 204 2.51 -6.21 14.00
C PHE A 204 3.90 -5.96 14.56
N ARG A 205 4.83 -6.81 14.15
CA ARG A 205 6.25 -6.66 14.41
C ARG A 205 7.02 -6.62 13.11
N VAL A 206 7.89 -5.64 12.96
CA VAL A 206 8.69 -5.44 11.76
C VAL A 206 10.17 -5.59 12.09
N ARG A 207 10.90 -6.26 11.21
CA ARG A 207 12.36 -6.33 11.23
C ARG A 207 12.92 -6.04 9.84
N MET A 208 13.80 -5.05 9.74
CA MET A 208 14.57 -4.82 8.53
C MET A 208 15.80 -5.72 8.53
N LEU A 209 15.91 -6.57 7.51
CA LEU A 209 17.03 -7.48 7.29
C LEU A 209 17.96 -6.83 6.27
N GLY A 210 19.05 -6.27 6.77
CA GLY A 210 19.93 -5.43 5.96
C GLY A 210 19.23 -4.13 5.56
N GLY A 211 19.97 -3.03 5.42
CA GLY A 211 19.32 -1.73 5.22
C GLY A 211 20.30 -0.60 5.01
N THR A 212 21.44 -0.90 4.40
CA THR A 212 22.41 0.13 4.03
C THR A 212 22.16 0.56 2.59
N GLN A 213 22.41 1.83 2.27
CA GLN A 213 22.40 2.32 0.89
C GLN A 213 23.25 1.45 -0.06
N ILE A 214 24.27 0.79 0.49
CA ILE A 214 25.14 -0.17 -0.20
C ILE A 214 24.34 -1.35 -0.78
N GLY A 215 23.32 -1.85 -0.08
CA GLY A 215 22.51 -2.96 -0.55
C GLY A 215 21.62 -2.58 -1.74
N TYR A 216 21.06 -1.37 -1.74
CA TYR A 216 20.34 -0.82 -2.91
C TYR A 216 21.28 -0.67 -4.12
N ILE A 217 22.49 -0.12 -3.94
CA ILE A 217 23.48 0.00 -5.01
C ILE A 217 23.83 -1.37 -5.62
N LYS A 218 24.03 -2.39 -4.78
CA LYS A 218 24.31 -3.76 -5.25
C LYS A 218 23.12 -4.33 -6.02
N ALA A 219 21.90 -4.13 -5.55
CA ALA A 219 20.69 -4.56 -6.24
C ALA A 219 20.54 -3.88 -7.61
N THR A 220 20.76 -2.57 -7.69
CA THR A 220 20.73 -1.81 -8.96
C THR A 220 21.79 -2.31 -9.94
N ARG A 221 23.02 -2.56 -9.49
CA ARG A 221 24.09 -3.12 -10.35
C ARG A 221 23.71 -4.49 -10.91
N ARG A 222 23.24 -5.39 -10.04
CA ARG A 222 22.81 -6.74 -10.45
C ARG A 222 21.62 -6.71 -11.42
N TRP A 223 20.72 -5.75 -11.26
CA TRP A 223 19.63 -5.51 -12.21
C TRP A 223 20.12 -4.94 -13.55
N TRP A 224 21.19 -4.14 -13.55
CA TRP A 224 21.79 -3.54 -14.75
C TRP A 224 22.62 -4.52 -15.58
N GLU A 225 23.31 -5.47 -14.94
CA GLU A 225 24.21 -6.45 -15.58
C GLU A 225 23.63 -7.13 -16.84
N PRO A 226 22.37 -7.63 -16.86
CA PRO A 226 21.79 -8.23 -18.06
C PRO A 226 21.56 -7.21 -19.19
N ILE A 227 21.22 -5.97 -18.85
CA ILE A 227 20.97 -4.87 -19.80
C ILE A 227 22.30 -4.46 -20.45
N GLU A 228 23.32 -4.24 -19.64
CA GLU A 228 24.68 -3.92 -20.11
C GLU A 228 25.22 -5.01 -21.03
N SER A 229 25.06 -6.28 -20.65
CA SER A 229 25.47 -7.42 -21.47
C SER A 229 24.77 -7.43 -22.83
N LEU A 230 23.47 -7.09 -22.87
CA LEU A 230 22.73 -6.98 -24.13
C LEU A 230 23.23 -5.80 -24.97
N MET A 231 23.43 -4.63 -24.37
CA MET A 231 23.93 -3.44 -25.09
C MET A 231 25.30 -3.66 -25.72
N GLN A 232 26.19 -4.40 -25.02
CA GLN A 232 27.49 -4.78 -25.55
C GLN A 232 27.34 -5.72 -26.77
N ARG A 233 26.51 -6.76 -26.66
CA ARG A 233 26.24 -7.70 -27.77
C ARG A 233 25.69 -7.02 -29.01
N GLU A 234 24.79 -6.05 -28.83
CA GLU A 234 24.16 -5.32 -29.93
C GLU A 234 24.99 -4.12 -30.43
N GLY A 235 26.19 -3.87 -29.86
CA GLY A 235 27.06 -2.78 -30.29
C GLY A 235 26.52 -1.37 -30.01
N VAL A 236 25.64 -1.23 -29.02
CA VAL A 236 24.98 0.04 -28.66
C VAL A 236 25.40 0.60 -27.30
N HIS A 237 26.51 0.11 -26.73
CA HIS A 237 26.99 0.50 -25.40
C HIS A 237 27.31 2.01 -25.25
N ASP A 238 27.71 2.69 -26.33
CA ASP A 238 27.97 4.13 -26.34
C ASP A 238 26.72 5.00 -26.51
N ARG A 239 25.54 4.39 -26.68
CA ARG A 239 24.29 5.13 -26.87
C ARG A 239 23.74 5.62 -25.52
N PRO A 240 23.15 6.82 -25.47
CA PRO A 240 22.53 7.33 -24.25
C PRO A 240 21.36 6.44 -23.81
N VAL A 241 21.32 6.10 -22.53
CA VAL A 241 20.24 5.32 -21.91
C VAL A 241 19.29 6.26 -21.18
N TYR A 242 18.02 6.22 -21.54
CA TYR A 242 16.97 7.00 -20.88
C TYR A 242 16.14 6.09 -19.97
N PHE A 243 16.16 6.38 -18.68
CA PHE A 243 15.29 5.72 -17.70
C PHE A 243 13.93 6.41 -17.68
N VAL A 244 12.88 5.71 -18.09
CA VAL A 244 11.50 6.21 -18.02
C VAL A 244 10.72 5.46 -16.96
N SER A 245 10.52 6.10 -15.81
CA SER A 245 9.84 5.54 -14.63
C SER A 245 8.32 5.78 -14.62
N SER A 246 7.74 6.14 -15.76
CA SER A 246 6.32 6.44 -15.93
C SER A 246 5.52 5.19 -16.34
N ASN A 247 4.20 5.33 -16.39
CA ASN A 247 3.34 4.39 -17.09
C ASN A 247 3.87 4.19 -18.53
N THR A 248 4.42 3.01 -18.81
CA THR A 248 5.03 2.67 -20.11
C THR A 248 4.05 2.80 -21.26
N HIS A 249 2.74 2.76 -20.98
CA HIS A 249 1.70 3.00 -21.97
C HIS A 249 1.78 4.41 -22.59
N SER A 250 2.25 5.43 -21.87
CA SER A 250 2.42 6.78 -22.45
C SER A 250 3.46 6.79 -23.57
N LEU A 251 4.59 6.07 -23.40
CA LEU A 251 5.60 5.94 -24.45
C LEU A 251 5.10 5.09 -25.62
N VAL A 252 4.49 3.94 -25.31
CA VAL A 252 3.96 3.04 -26.35
C VAL A 252 2.90 3.76 -27.17
N ASN A 253 2.01 4.53 -26.54
CA ASN A 253 0.98 5.29 -27.25
C ASN A 253 1.57 6.38 -28.14
N LEU A 254 2.62 7.09 -27.69
CA LEU A 254 3.31 8.10 -28.49
C LEU A 254 4.04 7.49 -29.69
N LEU A 255 4.82 6.43 -29.48
CA LEU A 255 5.64 5.82 -30.53
C LEU A 255 4.80 5.02 -31.52
N SER A 256 3.82 4.27 -31.02
CA SER A 256 2.99 3.44 -31.89
C SER A 256 1.83 4.23 -32.50
N GLY A 257 1.33 5.30 -31.87
CA GLY A 257 0.09 5.97 -32.26
C GLY A 257 -1.19 5.18 -31.90
N SER A 258 -1.10 4.16 -31.04
CA SER A 258 -2.22 3.25 -30.73
C SER A 258 -3.47 3.97 -30.22
N ALA A 259 -3.30 4.89 -29.26
CA ALA A 259 -4.42 5.67 -28.71
C ALA A 259 -5.14 6.51 -29.78
N ARG A 260 -4.40 7.03 -30.77
CA ARG A 260 -4.99 7.79 -31.89
C ARG A 260 -5.72 6.88 -32.86
N ARG A 261 -5.20 5.68 -33.14
CA ARG A 261 -5.85 4.71 -34.04
C ARG A 261 -7.17 4.18 -33.47
N HIS A 262 -7.21 3.90 -32.18
CA HIS A 262 -8.39 3.34 -31.50
C HIS A 262 -9.24 4.41 -30.80
N GLN A 263 -9.06 5.69 -31.16
CA GLN A 263 -9.76 6.79 -30.50
C GLN A 263 -11.28 6.60 -30.52
N GLY A 264 -11.84 6.16 -31.65
CA GLY A 264 -13.28 5.91 -31.78
C GLY A 264 -13.79 4.87 -30.79
N GLU A 265 -13.12 3.72 -30.72
CA GLU A 265 -13.47 2.61 -29.82
C GLU A 265 -13.37 3.02 -28.34
N ILE A 266 -12.32 3.77 -27.98
CA ILE A 266 -12.14 4.27 -26.61
C ILE A 266 -13.27 5.22 -26.22
N VAL A 267 -13.62 6.15 -27.11
CA VAL A 267 -14.72 7.10 -26.89
C VAL A 267 -16.04 6.37 -26.75
N GLU A 268 -16.34 5.45 -27.67
CA GLU A 268 -17.57 4.64 -27.63
C GLU A 268 -17.65 3.80 -26.35
N TYR A 269 -16.54 3.21 -25.92
CA TYR A 269 -16.48 2.47 -24.67
C TYR A 269 -16.81 3.35 -23.45
N ILE A 270 -16.24 4.57 -23.37
CA ILE A 270 -16.51 5.50 -22.27
C ILE A 270 -17.99 5.91 -22.25
N GLU A 271 -18.54 6.22 -23.42
CA GLU A 271 -19.95 6.61 -23.55
C GLU A 271 -20.90 5.45 -23.21
N ARG A 272 -20.61 4.24 -23.69
CA ARG A 272 -21.43 3.04 -23.42
C ARG A 272 -21.34 2.59 -21.97
N SER A 273 -20.16 2.63 -21.38
CA SER A 273 -19.95 2.24 -19.98
C SER A 273 -20.50 3.27 -18.99
N ASN A 274 -20.79 4.49 -19.46
CA ASN A 274 -21.19 5.64 -18.63
C ASN A 274 -20.32 5.79 -17.37
N ASN A 275 -19.01 5.56 -17.54
CA ASN A 275 -18.07 5.53 -16.43
C ASN A 275 -17.98 6.93 -15.80
N LEU A 276 -18.29 7.01 -14.49
CA LEU A 276 -18.40 8.26 -13.75
C LEU A 276 -17.08 9.05 -13.67
N GLU A 277 -15.93 8.38 -13.81
CA GLU A 277 -14.62 9.04 -13.81
C GLU A 277 -14.18 9.48 -15.21
N LEU A 278 -14.47 8.67 -16.23
CA LEU A 278 -13.97 8.91 -17.60
C LEU A 278 -14.85 9.85 -18.41
N VAL A 279 -16.17 9.88 -18.15
CA VAL A 279 -17.10 10.76 -18.87
C VAL A 279 -16.78 12.25 -18.65
N PRO A 280 -16.50 12.73 -17.42
CA PRO A 280 -16.05 14.11 -17.21
C PRO A 280 -14.76 14.46 -17.95
N GLU A 281 -13.78 13.55 -17.96
CA GLU A 281 -12.50 13.75 -18.65
C GLU A 281 -12.66 13.79 -20.17
N LEU A 282 -13.48 12.91 -20.75
CA LEU A 282 -13.81 12.94 -22.17
C LEU A 282 -14.48 14.27 -22.58
N ARG A 283 -15.36 14.83 -21.73
CA ARG A 283 -15.97 16.14 -21.97
C ARG A 283 -14.92 17.26 -21.98
N LYS A 284 -14.01 17.29 -20.99
CA LYS A 284 -12.91 18.26 -20.96
C LYS A 284 -12.03 18.17 -22.21
N LEU A 285 -11.73 16.95 -22.65
CA LEU A 285 -10.92 16.70 -23.84
C LEU A 285 -11.61 17.22 -25.11
N ARG A 286 -12.91 16.94 -25.28
CA ARG A 286 -13.72 17.47 -26.40
C ARG A 286 -13.82 19.01 -26.40
N GLN A 287 -13.79 19.62 -25.23
CA GLN A 287 -13.85 21.08 -25.07
C GLN A 287 -12.47 21.76 -25.19
N GLY A 288 -11.40 21.00 -25.44
CA GLY A 288 -10.04 21.53 -25.49
C GLY A 288 -9.52 22.02 -24.13
N GLN A 289 -10.17 21.60 -23.05
CA GLN A 289 -9.84 21.98 -21.67
C GLN A 289 -8.94 20.97 -20.96
N SER A 290 -8.65 19.83 -21.59
CA SER A 290 -7.67 18.87 -21.06
C SER A 290 -6.25 19.41 -21.26
N ARG A 291 -5.46 19.46 -20.19
CA ARG A 291 -4.00 19.61 -20.28
C ARG A 291 -3.41 18.24 -20.58
N GLY A 292 -2.83 18.08 -21.78
CA GLY A 292 -1.98 16.95 -22.12
C GLY A 292 -0.56 17.17 -21.62
#